data_AF-A0A957IA57-F1
#
_entry.id   AF-A0A957IA57-F1
#
_cell.length_a   1.000
_cell.length_b   1.000
_cell.length_c   1.000
_cell.angle_alpha   90.00
_cell.angle_beta   90.00
_cell.angle_gamma   90.00
#
_symmetry.space_group_name_H-M   'P 1'
#
loop_
_entity.id
_entity.type
_entity.pdbx_description
1 polymer ?
#
loop_
_entity_poly.entity_id
_entity_poly.type
_entity_poly.pdbx_seq_one_letter_code
_entity_poly.pdbx_strand_id
1 'polypeptide(L)'
;MSEIRFQTDEHIPNAVIAGLKRRRVDVLSSLEAGLLGAADEVQLAFAAEQGRVFITEDDDFLTLHAQGIKHAGIVFVQPRQPIGYMVRGLHFIFQ
;
A
#
# COMPACT_ATOMS: atom_id res chain seq x y z
N MET A 1 -18.10 1.18 10.91
CA MET A 1 -16.68 0.78 10.90
C MET A 1 -15.96 1.73 9.95
N SER A 2 -14.77 2.21 10.30
CA SER A 2 -13.99 3.06 9.39
C SER A 2 -13.46 2.19 8.24
N GLU A 3 -13.73 2.56 7.01
CA GLU A 3 -13.20 1.87 5.82
C GLU A 3 -11.67 1.94 5.80
N ILE A 4 -11.02 0.81 5.49
CA ILE A 4 -9.55 0.77 5.33
C ILE A 4 -9.17 1.60 4.12
N ARG A 5 -8.17 2.46 4.29
CA ARG A 5 -7.58 3.26 3.20
C ARG A 5 -6.18 2.75 2.93
N PHE A 6 -5.81 2.69 1.67
CA PHE A 6 -4.51 2.17 1.26
C PHE A 6 -3.60 3.26 0.71
N GLN A 7 -2.30 3.04 0.84
CA GLN A 7 -1.27 3.68 0.06
C GLN A 7 -0.40 2.61 -0.60
N THR A 8 -0.05 2.77 -1.87
CA THR A 8 0.81 1.80 -2.56
C THR A 8 2.22 2.35 -2.73
N ASP A 9 3.20 1.48 -2.52
CA ASP A 9 4.57 1.67 -3.00
C ASP A 9 4.61 1.92 -4.53
N GLU A 10 5.70 2.52 -5.00
CA GLU A 10 5.93 2.89 -6.41
C GLU A 10 6.03 1.68 -7.34
N HIS A 11 6.40 0.51 -6.83
CA HIS A 11 6.51 -0.72 -7.60
C HIS A 11 5.17 -1.43 -7.84
N ILE A 12 4.10 -1.03 -7.14
CA ILE A 12 2.79 -1.65 -7.30
C ILE A 12 2.22 -1.29 -8.69
N PRO A 13 1.81 -2.27 -9.52
CA PRO A 13 1.36 -1.97 -10.87
C PRO A 13 0.16 -1.03 -10.91
N ASN A 14 0.21 0.00 -11.76
CA ASN A 14 -0.90 0.95 -11.96
C ASN A 14 -2.25 0.28 -12.27
N ALA A 15 -2.24 -0.89 -12.92
CA ALA A 15 -3.44 -1.67 -13.19
C ALA A 15 -4.12 -2.19 -11.92
N VAL A 16 -3.37 -2.48 -10.84
CA VAL A 16 -3.90 -2.84 -9.53
C VAL A 16 -4.61 -1.64 -8.92
N ILE A 17 -3.95 -0.48 -8.91
CA ILE A 17 -4.50 0.78 -8.39
C ILE A 17 -5.80 1.14 -9.11
N ALA A 18 -5.81 1.08 -10.45
CA ALA A 18 -7.01 1.28 -11.26
C ALA A 18 -8.11 0.26 -10.94
N GLY A 19 -7.75 -1.01 -10.74
CA GLY A 19 -8.67 -2.08 -10.38
C GLY A 19 -9.35 -1.87 -9.02
N LEU A 20 -8.62 -1.35 -8.04
CA LEU A 20 -9.11 -1.00 -6.71
C LEU A 20 -10.01 0.24 -6.74
N LYS A 21 -9.60 1.31 -7.44
CA LYS A 21 -10.43 2.52 -7.62
C LYS A 21 -11.76 2.22 -8.28
N ARG A 22 -11.79 1.35 -9.30
CA ARG A 22 -13.04 0.88 -9.93
C ARG A 22 -13.98 0.17 -8.96
N ARG A 23 -13.45 -0.39 -7.88
CA ARG A 23 -14.19 -1.05 -6.78
C ARG A 23 -14.48 -0.10 -5.61
N ARG A 24 -14.24 1.20 -5.78
CA ARG A 24 -14.43 2.26 -4.78
C ARG A 24 -13.58 2.10 -3.51
N VAL A 25 -12.48 1.36 -3.60
CA VAL A 25 -11.47 1.32 -2.54
C VAL A 25 -10.69 2.63 -2.56
N ASP A 26 -10.56 3.28 -1.40
CA ASP A 26 -9.69 4.45 -1.23
C ASP A 26 -8.22 3.99 -1.26
N VAL A 27 -7.56 4.23 -2.39
CA VAL A 27 -6.14 3.93 -2.60
C VAL A 27 -5.45 5.15 -3.18
N LEU A 28 -4.31 5.50 -2.58
CA LEU A 28 -3.41 6.57 -3.00
C LEU A 28 -2.09 5.96 -3.45
N SER A 29 -1.59 6.32 -4.63
CA SER A 29 -0.25 5.85 -5.06
C SER A 29 0.86 6.74 -4.54
N SER A 30 2.10 6.23 -4.43
CA SER A 30 3.27 7.08 -4.14
C SER A 30 3.44 8.22 -5.15
N LEU A 31 3.06 8.02 -6.42
CA LEU A 31 3.01 9.09 -7.42
C LEU A 31 1.98 10.18 -7.03
N GLU A 32 0.75 9.79 -6.70
CA GLU A 32 -0.33 10.72 -6.32
C GLU A 32 -0.05 11.43 -5.00
N ALA A 33 0.70 10.79 -4.10
CA ALA A 33 1.19 11.38 -2.86
C ALA A 33 2.38 12.33 -3.06
N GLY A 34 2.98 12.39 -4.25
CA GLY A 34 4.20 13.16 -4.51
C GLY A 34 5.45 12.59 -3.84
N LEU A 35 5.48 11.27 -3.61
CA LEU A 35 6.52 10.55 -2.88
C LEU A 35 7.33 9.57 -3.75
N LEU A 36 7.25 9.71 -5.07
CA LEU A 36 8.00 8.87 -6.00
C LEU A 36 9.52 9.07 -5.78
N GLY A 37 10.25 7.98 -5.56
CA GLY A 37 11.67 8.00 -5.19
C GLY A 37 11.96 8.51 -3.77
N ALA A 38 10.95 8.74 -2.93
CA ALA A 38 11.17 9.05 -1.53
C ALA A 38 11.64 7.80 -0.77
N ALA A 39 12.46 7.99 0.27
CA ALA A 39 12.92 6.91 1.12
C ALA A 39 11.76 6.17 1.80
N ASP A 40 11.93 4.87 2.05
CA ASP A 40 10.88 4.01 2.61
C ASP A 40 10.30 4.53 3.91
N GLU A 41 11.14 5.04 4.81
CA GLU A 41 10.72 5.65 6.08
C GLU A 41 9.78 6.85 5.83
N VAL A 42 10.04 7.65 4.80
CA VAL A 42 9.21 8.81 4.44
C VAL A 42 7.87 8.35 3.86
N GLN A 43 7.89 7.35 2.98
CA GLN A 43 6.66 6.78 2.41
C GLN A 43 5.78 6.16 3.50
N LEU A 44 6.39 5.38 4.40
CA LEU A 44 5.70 4.70 5.49
C LEU A 44 5.19 5.68 6.54
N ALA A 45 5.97 6.71 6.90
CA ALA A 45 5.55 7.75 7.83
C ALA A 45 4.37 8.55 7.28
N PHE A 46 4.41 8.96 6.00
CA PHE A 46 3.29 9.66 5.39
C PHE A 46 2.02 8.81 5.37
N ALA A 47 2.13 7.51 5.02
CA ALA A 47 0.99 6.61 5.08
C ALA A 47 0.44 6.49 6.51
N ALA A 48 1.31 6.41 7.52
CA ALA A 48 0.94 6.38 8.93
C ALA A 48 0.19 7.65 9.36
N GLU A 49 0.72 8.83 9.01
CA GLU A 49 0.10 10.14 9.30
C GLU A 49 -1.27 10.27 8.65
N GLN A 50 -1.43 9.76 7.42
CA GLN A 50 -2.70 9.73 6.72
C GLN A 50 -3.65 8.64 7.22
N GLY A 51 -3.21 7.75 8.12
CA GLY A 51 -3.96 6.60 8.58
C GLY A 51 -4.30 5.62 7.44
N ARG A 52 -3.31 5.35 6.58
CA ARG A 52 -3.39 4.46 5.41
C ARG A 52 -2.52 3.23 5.62
N VAL A 53 -3.07 2.06 5.32
CA VAL A 53 -2.32 0.80 5.28
C VAL A 53 -1.42 0.80 4.04
N PHE A 54 -0.14 0.54 4.24
CA PHE A 54 0.86 0.57 3.17
C PHE A 54 0.92 -0.77 2.44
N ILE A 55 0.90 -0.76 1.10
CA ILE A 55 0.96 -1.95 0.25
C ILE A 55 2.30 -1.96 -0.46
N THR A 56 3.05 -3.04 -0.32
CA THR A 56 4.38 -3.17 -0.92
C THR A 56 4.71 -4.62 -1.29
N GLU A 57 5.62 -4.79 -2.25
CA GLU A 57 6.28 -6.05 -2.58
C GLU A 57 7.72 -6.11 -2.04
N ASP A 58 8.17 -5.06 -1.36
CA ASP A 58 9.53 -4.90 -0.86
C ASP A 58 9.65 -5.32 0.62
N ASP A 59 10.56 -6.26 0.88
CA ASP A 59 10.83 -6.82 2.20
C ASP A 59 11.47 -5.79 3.16
N ASP A 60 12.07 -4.71 2.64
CA ASP A 60 12.68 -3.67 3.48
C ASP A 60 11.64 -3.00 4.40
N PHE A 61 10.38 -2.89 3.97
CA PHE A 61 9.28 -2.43 4.83
C PHE A 61 8.93 -3.39 5.96
N LEU A 62 9.16 -4.70 5.79
CA LEU A 62 9.03 -5.68 6.87
C LEU A 62 10.15 -5.52 7.90
N THR A 63 11.35 -5.16 7.44
CA THR A 63 12.47 -4.81 8.33
C THR A 63 12.14 -3.56 9.14
N LEU A 64 11.58 -2.50 8.52
CA LEU A 64 11.13 -1.30 9.24
C LEU A 64 10.05 -1.63 10.28
N HIS A 65 9.11 -2.52 9.96
CA HIS A 65 8.14 -3.01 10.93
C HIS A 65 8.82 -3.70 12.12
N ALA A 66 9.76 -4.62 11.85
CA ALA A 66 10.49 -5.35 12.89
C ALA A 66 11.34 -4.43 13.78
N GLN A 67 11.80 -3.29 13.24
CA GLN A 67 12.50 -2.24 13.98
C GLN A 67 11.56 -1.37 14.85
N GLY A 68 10.24 -1.55 14.74
CA GLY A 68 9.25 -0.82 15.53
C GLY A 68 8.87 0.55 14.95
N ILE A 69 9.19 0.80 13.67
CA ILE A 69 8.72 2.01 12.99
C ILE A 69 7.20 2.01 12.96
N LYS A 70 6.60 3.14 13.36
CA LYS A 70 5.14 3.28 13.42
C LYS A 70 4.53 3.29 12.03
N HIS A 71 3.46 2.53 11.85
CA HIS A 71 2.65 2.51 10.63
C HIS A 71 1.19 2.16 10.95
N ALA A 72 0.27 2.49 10.05
CA ALA A 72 -1.14 2.12 10.19
C ALA A 72 -1.46 0.67 9.75
N GLY A 73 -0.44 -0.05 9.26
CA GLY A 73 -0.51 -1.44 8.82
C GLY A 73 0.31 -1.62 7.55
N ILE A 74 0.77 -2.84 7.29
CA ILE A 74 1.47 -3.20 6.05
C ILE A 74 0.77 -4.42 5.45
N VAL A 75 0.38 -4.33 4.18
CA VAL A 75 0.02 -5.47 3.35
C VAL A 75 1.21 -5.79 2.47
N PHE A 76 1.90 -6.86 2.83
CA PHE A 76 2.96 -7.40 2.01
C PHE A 76 2.37 -8.31 0.91
N VAL A 77 2.66 -7.98 -0.33
CA VAL A 77 2.30 -8.80 -1.48
C VAL A 77 3.54 -9.58 -1.89
N GLN A 78 3.41 -10.90 -2.07
CA GLN A 78 4.50 -11.68 -2.63
C GLN A 78 4.87 -11.13 -4.02
N PRO A 79 6.15 -11.03 -4.39
CA PRO A 79 6.53 -10.53 -5.70
C PRO A 79 5.94 -11.35 -6.85
N ARG A 80 5.70 -10.70 -7.99
CA ARG A 80 5.23 -11.33 -9.25
C ARG A 80 3.83 -11.95 -9.19
N GLN A 81 2.95 -11.46 -8.32
CA GLN A 81 1.56 -11.92 -8.30
C GLN A 81 0.77 -11.37 -9.49
N PRO A 82 -0.20 -12.12 -10.04
CA PRO A 82 -1.06 -11.61 -11.09
C PRO A 82 -1.88 -10.40 -10.62
N ILE A 83 -2.05 -9.39 -11.47
CA ILE A 83 -2.84 -8.17 -11.15
C ILE A 83 -4.22 -8.51 -10.58
N GLY A 84 -4.93 -9.46 -11.20
CA GLY A 84 -6.26 -9.88 -10.74
C GLY A 84 -6.27 -10.54 -9.36
N TYR A 85 -5.17 -11.19 -8.97
CA TYR A 85 -5.00 -11.75 -7.63
C TYR A 85 -4.85 -10.62 -6.60
N MET A 86 -3.94 -9.67 -6.85
CA MET A 86 -3.73 -8.52 -5.97
C MET A 86 -5.02 -7.72 -5.76
N VAL A 87 -5.73 -7.39 -6.84
CA VAL A 87 -6.99 -6.62 -6.77
C VAL A 87 -8.05 -7.35 -5.94
N ARG A 88 -8.20 -8.68 -6.11
CA ARG A 88 -9.17 -9.46 -5.33
C ARG A 88 -8.77 -9.56 -3.86
N GLY A 89 -7.50 -9.88 -3.59
CA GLY A 89 -7.00 -10.01 -2.21
C GLY A 89 -7.12 -8.70 -1.43
N LEU A 90 -6.67 -7.59 -2.00
CA LEU A 90 -6.76 -6.26 -1.38
C LEU A 90 -8.20 -5.80 -1.21
N HIS A 91 -9.09 -6.12 -2.16
CA HIS A 91 -10.51 -5.82 -1.99
C HIS A 91 -11.16 -6.66 -0.88
N PHE A 92 -10.74 -7.90 -0.65
CA PHE A 92 -11.23 -8.68 0.49
C PHE A 92 -10.76 -8.15 1.83
N ILE A 93 -9.52 -7.65 1.93
CA ILE A 93 -9.01 -7.00 3.15
C ILE A 93 -9.83 -5.75 3.49
N PHE A 94 -10.30 -5.03 2.47
CA PHE A 94 -11.12 -3.83 2.63
C PHE A 94 -12.52 -4.07 3.24
N GLN A 95 -13.09 -5.28 3.09
CA GLN A 95 -14.48 -5.58 3.49
C GLN A 95 -14.66 -5.90 4.97
#